data_AF-A0A0P8Y9D5-F1
#
_entry.id   AF-A0A0P8Y9D5-F1
#
_cell.length_a   1.000
_cell.length_b   1.000
_cell.length_c   1.000
_cell.angle_alpha   90.00
_cell.angle_beta   90.00
_cell.angle_gamma   90.00
#
_symmetry.space_group_name_H-M   'P 1'
#
loop_
_entity.id
_entity.type
_entity.pdbx_description
1 polymer ?
#
loop_
_entity_poly.entity_id
_entity_poly.type
_entity_poly.pdbx_seq_one_letter_code
_entity_poly.pdbx_strand_id
1 'polypeptide(L)'
;MPAVQNVWLGFGIAYLIGAYGGFIFQRKRVISKSKTHVTLKGEWLTLTVFMVIFWMRFADGMIKAIAPETYASTSFHMVFASISGLVAGTFIGRAICLLRAPNS
;
A
#
# COMPACT_ATOMS: atom_id res chain seq x y z
N MET A 1 12.84 3.19 23.54
CA MET A 1 12.56 1.85 22.96
C MET A 1 12.99 1.83 21.49
N PRO A 2 14.25 1.42 21.19
CA PRO A 2 14.82 1.48 19.84
C PRO A 2 14.09 0.58 18.82
N ALA A 3 13.38 -0.45 19.28
CA ALA A 3 12.56 -1.33 18.45
C ALA A 3 11.45 -0.57 17.67
N VAL A 4 10.82 0.42 18.31
CA VAL A 4 9.71 1.18 17.71
C VAL A 4 10.21 2.05 16.55
N GLN A 5 11.40 2.65 16.70
CA GLN A 5 12.04 3.45 15.66
C GLN A 5 12.36 2.64 14.41
N ASN A 6 12.84 1.41 14.57
CA ASN A 6 13.15 0.51 13.44
C ASN A 6 11.90 0.13 12.65
N VAL A 7 10.76 -0.03 13.33
CA VAL A 7 9.46 -0.31 12.67
C VAL A 7 9.00 0.88 11.83
N TRP A 8 9.13 2.11 12.35
CA TRP A 8 8.80 3.33 11.60
C TRP A 8 9.73 3.60 10.42
N LEU A 9 11.03 3.29 10.56
CA LEU A 9 11.98 3.38 9.45
C LEU A 9 11.63 2.37 8.35
N GLY A 10 11.33 1.13 8.73
CA GLY A 10 10.84 0.10 7.78
C GLY A 10 9.57 0.54 7.06
N PHE A 11 8.60 1.08 7.80
CA PHE A 11 7.38 1.67 7.24
C PHE A 11 7.69 2.78 6.24
N GLY A 12 8.57 3.73 6.58
CA GLY A 12 8.91 4.87 5.72
C GLY A 12 9.59 4.44 4.42
N ILE A 13 10.54 3.51 4.48
CA ILE A 13 11.20 2.96 3.29
C ILE A 13 10.18 2.25 2.40
N ALA A 14 9.36 1.38 3.00
CA ALA A 14 8.33 0.64 2.31
C ALA A 14 7.27 1.55 1.68
N TYR A 15 6.93 2.65 2.35
CA TYR A 15 6.06 3.70 1.84
C TYR A 15 6.62 4.39 0.60
N LEU A 16 7.89 4.78 0.62
CA LEU A 16 8.54 5.41 -0.53
C LEU A 16 8.61 4.46 -1.73
N ILE A 17 8.91 3.18 -1.49
CA ILE A 17 8.92 2.13 -2.53
C ILE A 17 7.51 1.95 -3.11
N GLY A 18 6.49 1.88 -2.26
CA GLY A 18 5.09 1.75 -2.68
C GLY A 18 4.61 2.96 -3.49
N ALA A 19 4.98 4.17 -3.07
CA ALA A 19 4.68 5.41 -3.77
C ALA A 19 5.33 5.46 -5.15
N TYR A 20 6.61 5.09 -5.23
CA TYR A 20 7.33 5.03 -6.50
C TYR A 20 6.76 3.95 -7.44
N GLY A 21 6.47 2.76 -6.92
CA GLY A 21 5.87 1.66 -7.66
C GLY A 21 4.48 2.01 -8.20
N GLY A 22 3.60 2.58 -7.36
CA GLY A 22 2.29 3.08 -7.76
C GLY A 22 2.36 4.16 -8.83
N PHE A 23 3.31 5.09 -8.69
CA PHE A 23 3.52 6.18 -9.65
C PHE A 23 4.00 5.67 -11.03
N ILE A 24 4.97 4.76 -11.09
CA ILE A 24 5.46 4.20 -12.36
C ILE A 24 4.39 3.35 -13.05
N PHE A 25 3.72 2.49 -12.30
CA PHE A 25 2.75 1.55 -12.86
C PHE A 25 1.54 2.30 -13.44
N GLN A 26 1.12 3.39 -12.81
CA GLN A 26 0.02 4.23 -13.31
C GLN A 26 0.46 5.14 -14.46
N ARG A 27 1.69 5.69 -14.44
CA ARG A 27 2.25 6.48 -15.56
C ARG A 27 2.25 5.73 -16.89
N LYS A 28 2.44 4.40 -16.89
CA LYS A 28 2.38 3.57 -18.10
C LYS A 28 0.95 3.24 -18.59
N ARG A 29 -0.11 3.58 -17.83
CA ARG A 29 -1.51 3.20 -18.13
C ARG A 29 -2.47 4.39 -18.29
N VAL A 30 -2.00 5.63 -18.26
CA VAL A 30 -2.83 6.81 -18.58
C VAL A 30 -3.10 6.83 -20.09
N ILE A 31 -4.22 6.23 -20.52
CA ILE A 31 -4.53 6.04 -21.95
C ILE A 31 -5.38 7.17 -22.55
N SER A 32 -6.31 7.81 -21.81
CA SER A 32 -7.01 9.03 -22.25
C SER A 32 -8.02 9.49 -21.18
N LYS A 33 -8.26 10.81 -21.05
CA LYS A 33 -9.41 11.40 -20.32
C LYS A 33 -10.56 11.58 -21.31
N SER A 34 -11.76 11.12 -20.97
CA SER A 34 -13.01 11.59 -21.61
C SER A 34 -13.81 12.40 -20.58
N LYS A 35 -14.28 13.57 -21.01
CA LYS A 35 -14.72 14.74 -20.20
C LYS A 35 -15.79 14.50 -19.12
N THR A 36 -16.39 13.32 -19.02
CA THR A 36 -17.43 13.01 -18.02
C THR A 36 -17.32 11.62 -17.40
N HIS A 37 -16.44 10.75 -17.89
CA HIS A 37 -16.25 9.40 -17.36
C HIS A 37 -14.78 8.99 -17.37
N VAL A 38 -14.27 8.68 -16.19
CA VAL A 38 -12.95 8.08 -15.98
C VAL A 38 -13.12 6.56 -16.00
N THR A 39 -13.10 5.96 -17.19
CA THR A 39 -13.14 4.51 -17.35
C THR A 39 -11.74 3.94 -17.11
N LEU A 40 -11.39 3.75 -15.83
CA LEU A 40 -10.18 3.03 -15.44
C LEU A 40 -10.37 1.56 -15.81
N LYS A 41 -9.61 1.07 -16.81
CA LYS A 41 -9.52 -0.35 -17.16
C LYS A 41 -9.35 -1.13 -15.85
N GLY A 42 -10.36 -1.93 -15.49
CA GLY A 42 -10.49 -2.66 -14.22
C GLY A 42 -9.19 -2.71 -13.45
N GLU A 43 -9.07 -1.86 -12.45
CA GLU A 43 -7.77 -1.50 -11.90
C GLU A 43 -7.34 -2.61 -10.94
N TRP A 44 -6.79 -3.68 -11.51
CA TRP A 44 -6.26 -4.85 -10.80
C TRP A 44 -5.42 -4.45 -9.59
N LEU A 45 -4.73 -3.31 -9.66
CA LEU A 45 -3.99 -2.73 -8.54
C LEU A 45 -4.88 -2.38 -7.35
N THR A 46 -6.03 -1.75 -7.56
CA THR A 46 -7.00 -1.45 -6.48
C THR A 46 -7.49 -2.75 -5.84
N LEU A 47 -7.80 -3.76 -6.66
CA LEU A 47 -8.23 -5.06 -6.17
C LEU A 47 -7.12 -5.78 -5.41
N THR A 48 -5.89 -5.79 -5.92
CA THR A 48 -4.70 -6.31 -5.23
C THR A 48 -4.49 -5.60 -3.90
N VAL A 49 -4.62 -4.27 -3.86
CA VAL A 49 -4.46 -3.50 -2.63
C VAL A 49 -5.54 -3.85 -1.61
N PHE A 50 -6.81 -3.93 -2.02
CA PHE A 50 -7.88 -4.37 -1.13
C PHE A 50 -7.66 -5.80 -0.62
N MET A 51 -7.21 -6.71 -1.48
CA MET A 51 -6.84 -8.07 -1.06
C MET A 51 -5.70 -8.02 -0.04
N VAL A 52 -4.65 -7.25 -0.29
CA VAL A 52 -3.52 -7.13 0.66
C VAL A 52 -3.97 -6.58 2.02
N ILE A 53 -4.86 -5.58 2.05
CA ILE A 53 -5.45 -5.06 3.30
C ILE A 53 -6.27 -6.15 4.01
N PHE A 54 -7.10 -6.87 3.25
CA PHE A 54 -7.90 -7.98 3.78
C PHE A 54 -7.00 -9.07 4.39
N TRP A 55 -5.98 -9.51 3.67
CA TRP A 55 -5.02 -10.52 4.12
C TRP A 55 -4.24 -10.05 5.36
N MET A 56 -3.87 -8.77 5.42
CA MET A 56 -3.25 -8.20 6.63
C MET A 56 -4.19 -8.29 7.83
N ARG A 57 -5.44 -7.84 7.70
CA ARG A 57 -6.42 -7.89 8.79
C ARG A 57 -6.75 -9.33 9.19
N PHE A 58 -6.81 -10.24 8.24
CA PHE A 58 -7.01 -11.67 8.49
C PHE A 58 -5.82 -12.27 9.25
N ALA A 59 -4.59 -12.03 8.79
CA ALA A 59 -3.37 -12.53 9.44
C ALA A 59 -3.22 -11.98 10.87
N ASP A 60 -3.54 -10.71 11.07
CA ASP A 60 -3.56 -10.04 12.39
C ASP A 60 -4.51 -10.77 13.36
N GLY A 61 -5.76 -11.01 12.94
CA GLY A 61 -6.74 -11.74 13.74
C GLY A 61 -6.37 -13.21 13.97
N MET A 62 -5.88 -13.89 12.93
CA MET A 62 -5.47 -15.29 12.97
C MET A 62 -4.30 -15.50 13.93
N ILE A 63 -3.23 -14.71 13.82
CA ILE A 63 -2.03 -14.84 14.67
C ILE A 63 -2.38 -14.49 16.11
N LYS A 64 -3.23 -13.49 16.33
CA LYS A 64 -3.71 -13.17 17.68
C LYS A 64 -4.50 -14.31 18.33
N ALA A 65 -5.20 -15.12 17.54
CA ALA A 65 -5.98 -16.26 18.03
C ALA A 65 -5.16 -17.55 18.18
N ILE A 66 -4.18 -17.78 17.31
CA ILE A 66 -3.44 -19.06 17.24
C ILE A 66 -2.10 -19.01 17.97
N ALA A 67 -1.38 -17.87 17.91
CA ALA A 67 -0.01 -17.73 18.42
C ALA A 67 0.24 -16.33 19.02
N PRO A 68 -0.34 -16.03 20.20
CA PRO A 68 -0.25 -14.71 20.83
C PRO A 68 1.19 -14.31 21.19
N GLU A 69 2.08 -15.26 21.47
CA GLU A 69 3.51 -15.00 21.66
C GLU A 69 4.20 -14.45 20.41
N THR A 70 3.77 -14.87 19.21
CA THR A 70 4.30 -14.36 17.94
C THR A 70 3.79 -12.94 17.66
N TYR A 71 2.57 -12.64 18.09
CA TYR A 71 2.00 -11.29 18.01
C TYR A 71 2.80 -10.28 18.84
N ALA A 72 3.33 -10.70 20.00
CA ALA A 72 4.20 -9.86 20.83
C ALA A 72 5.59 -9.60 20.22
N SER A 73 5.93 -10.29 19.12
CA SER A 73 7.25 -10.17 18.50
C SER A 73 7.40 -8.86 17.71
N THR A 74 8.57 -8.22 17.84
CA THR A 74 8.88 -6.99 17.10
C THR A 74 8.99 -7.25 15.59
N SER A 75 9.44 -8.45 15.20
CA SER A 75 9.57 -8.85 13.79
C SER A 75 8.22 -8.86 13.08
N PHE A 76 7.16 -9.35 13.74
CA PHE A 76 5.81 -9.33 13.18
C PHE A 76 5.33 -7.90 12.89
N HIS A 77 5.49 -7.00 13.86
CA HIS A 77 5.14 -5.59 13.68
C HIS A 77 5.94 -4.91 12.57
N MET A 78 7.22 -5.26 12.41
CA MET A 78 8.06 -4.70 11.35
C MET A 78 7.60 -5.12 9.95
N VAL A 79 7.27 -6.41 9.76
CA VAL A 79 6.73 -6.91 8.49
C VAL A 79 5.37 -6.27 8.21
N PHE A 80 4.49 -6.23 9.22
CA PHE A 80 3.16 -5.66 9.09
C PHE A 80 3.20 -4.16 8.72
N ALA A 81 4.08 -3.40 9.38
CA ALA A 81 4.29 -1.99 9.08
C ALA A 81 4.87 -1.80 7.67
N SER A 82 5.79 -2.66 7.22
CA SER A 82 6.35 -2.57 5.87
C SER A 82 5.28 -2.79 4.79
N ILE A 83 4.43 -3.81 4.94
CA ILE A 83 3.34 -4.07 3.97
C ILE A 83 2.31 -2.93 4.02
N SER A 84 1.97 -2.44 5.22
CA SER A 84 1.08 -1.28 5.39
C SER A 84 1.63 -0.03 4.72
N GLY A 85 2.93 0.22 4.85
CA GLY A 85 3.66 1.29 4.19
C GLY A 85 3.56 1.18 2.67
N LEU A 86 3.83 0.01 2.09
CA LEU A 86 3.73 -0.24 0.64
C LEU A 86 2.33 0.07 0.10
N VAL A 87 1.28 -0.34 0.82
CA VAL A 87 -0.12 -0.08 0.45
C VAL A 87 -0.43 1.41 0.48
N ALA A 88 -0.11 2.08 1.59
CA ALA A 88 -0.33 3.51 1.74
C ALA A 88 0.46 4.33 0.71
N GLY A 89 1.70 3.91 0.44
CA GLY A 89 2.56 4.47 -0.60
C GLY A 89 1.91 4.34 -1.97
N THR A 90 1.42 3.15 -2.32
CA THR A 90 0.77 2.92 -3.61
C THR A 90 -0.44 3.84 -3.81
N PHE A 91 -1.25 4.10 -2.77
CA PHE A 91 -2.35 5.06 -2.85
C PHE A 91 -1.88 6.50 -3.08
N ILE A 92 -0.85 6.97 -2.37
CA ILE A 92 -0.37 8.34 -2.56
C ILE A 92 0.28 8.53 -3.93
N GLY A 93 1.04 7.53 -4.41
CA GLY A 93 1.65 7.56 -5.73
C GLY A 93 0.60 7.68 -6.84
N ARG A 94 -0.55 7.02 -6.65
CA ARG A 94 -1.71 7.15 -7.55
C ARG A 94 -2.39 8.51 -7.45
N ALA A 95 -2.64 9.00 -6.23
CA ALA A 95 -3.23 10.32 -6.02
C ALA A 95 -2.40 11.41 -6.70
N ILE A 96 -1.07 11.37 -6.56
CA ILE A 96 -0.15 12.31 -7.22
C ILE A 96 -0.20 12.17 -8.75
N CYS A 97 -0.25 10.95 -9.30
CA CYS A 97 -0.34 10.73 -10.75
C CYS A 97 -1.65 11.28 -11.33
N LEU A 98 -2.77 11.09 -10.62
CA LEU A 98 -4.08 11.60 -11.02
C LEU A 98 -4.16 13.13 -10.94
N LEU A 99 -3.62 13.74 -9.88
CA LEU A 99 -3.54 15.19 -9.74
C LEU A 99 -2.63 15.84 -10.78
N ARG A 100 -1.56 15.17 -11.20
CA ARG A 100 -0.67 15.63 -12.27
C ARG A 100 -1.22 15.38 -13.68
N ALA A 101 -2.28 14.60 -13.84
CA ALA A 101 -2.88 14.38 -15.15
C ALA A 101 -3.63 15.65 -15.60
N PRO A 102 -3.23 16.30 -16.71
CA PRO A 102 -3.81 17.56 -17.14
C PRO A 102 -5.32 17.45 -17.33
N ASN A 103 -6.07 18.47 -16.91
CA ASN A 103 -7.49 18.59 -17.23
C ASN A 103 -7.61 18.85 -18.73
N SER A 104 -8.20 17.91 -19.46
CA SER A 104 -8.58 18.06 -20.87
C SER A 104 -10.08 18.29 -20.97
#